data_AF-A0A6N7Y8P3-F1
#
_entry.id   AF-A0A6N7Y8P3-F1
#
_cell.length_a   1.000
_cell.length_b   1.000
_cell.length_c   1.000
_cell.angle_alpha   90.00
_cell.angle_beta   90.00
_cell.angle_gamma   90.00
#
_symmetry.space_group_name_H-M   'P 1'
#
loop_
_entity.id
_entity.type
_entity.pdbx_description
1 polymer ?
#
loop_
_entity_poly.entity_id
_entity_poly.type
_entity_poly.pdbx_seq_one_letter_code
_entity_poly.pdbx_strand_id
1 'polypeptide(L)'
;MIKQIEFSTWDLLAQHLEKATAEGYSHFVYIDQNSEIYQSMLEAVTLRPVTIVADYTINQQYLNDCRYFGKSEITFNDWMDNLNHFPNIIFHIETAQKIINKYTVNNIFDLALLSLLQDDVATDSHVVFNFKHTYTTSDAVWNCIQAFTPLNTTKFNLNKLAFEHKHTLPFKNSETLAPNNDDIRFTDKVLKNTKFKLPHWLYNLIQHHYEKKHDEISYIYKKDKSKVKNHIVFLGFDYGFRGNSRYLFNHFAKYFSKLPIFFITNDVNGPNFIDPNDAKAKSLIETASVVILENDIPDDIKPNGTIIQLWHGTPIKKLFLDSHEPNENLNIYNYRARKYNKWLQQDYFISDSGAIMEHFKSAFPQQHTHLLNCGYPRIRYLLDKQSDQPYISFIKKELKLDPQKQTLLYVPTWKAANETTDLLPISDGLLNKYNVIFKGHVNDQSNYMPENAIIAPSHIEIQDLLLVSDTVLTDYSSIIFDALTIDKTVCQYTPDHEKYVCERGVYEDVMHSLSTVRYSDSKALLNDLISHQMKDIHDNPFINKDNHAFETISHIIQKSINSNT
;
A
#
# COMPACT_ATOMS: atom_id res chain seq x y z
N MET A 1 21.63 -0.63 10.17
CA MET A 1 21.56 -1.63 9.08
C MET A 1 21.17 -2.99 9.65
N ILE A 2 20.58 -3.86 8.82
CA ILE A 2 20.19 -5.23 9.17
C ILE A 2 21.17 -6.22 8.53
N LYS A 3 21.73 -7.14 9.33
CA LYS A 3 22.55 -8.24 8.84
C LYS A 3 21.68 -9.45 8.55
N GLN A 4 21.88 -10.09 7.40
CA GLN A 4 21.36 -11.43 7.15
C GLN A 4 22.38 -12.45 7.64
N ILE A 5 21.97 -13.33 8.54
CA ILE A 5 22.86 -14.30 9.19
C ILE A 5 22.34 -15.72 8.91
N GLU A 6 23.24 -16.57 8.43
CA GLU A 6 23.01 -18.00 8.22
C GLU A 6 24.11 -18.78 8.97
N PHE A 7 23.72 -19.80 9.71
CA PHE A 7 24.64 -20.71 10.40
C PHE A 7 24.00 -22.09 10.62
N SER A 8 24.83 -23.10 10.85
CA SER A 8 24.40 -24.50 11.00
C SER A 8 24.17 -24.94 12.45
N THR A 9 24.77 -24.28 13.43
CA THR A 9 24.63 -24.61 14.86
C THR A 9 24.45 -23.36 15.71
N TRP A 10 23.56 -23.44 16.72
CA TRP A 10 23.18 -22.30 17.56
C TRP A 10 24.29 -21.78 18.47
N ASP A 11 25.28 -22.61 18.79
CA ASP A 11 26.47 -22.21 19.54
C ASP A 11 27.30 -21.13 18.82
N LEU A 12 27.17 -21.02 17.49
CA LEU A 12 27.88 -20.02 16.68
C LEU A 12 27.19 -18.65 16.69
N LEU A 13 25.94 -18.56 17.14
CA LEU A 13 25.18 -17.32 17.07
C LEU A 13 25.93 -16.16 17.76
N ALA A 14 26.50 -16.39 18.94
CA ALA A 14 27.27 -15.36 19.67
C ALA A 14 28.40 -14.77 18.82
N GLN A 15 29.20 -15.62 18.16
CA GLN A 15 30.29 -15.20 17.29
C GLN A 15 29.78 -14.39 16.08
N HIS A 16 28.66 -14.80 15.48
CA HIS A 16 28.05 -14.07 14.37
C HIS A 16 27.54 -12.69 14.80
N LEU A 17 26.94 -12.57 15.99
CA LEU A 17 26.47 -11.30 16.54
C LEU A 17 27.62 -10.35 16.87
N GLU A 18 28.71 -10.85 17.45
CA GLU A 18 29.93 -10.05 17.68
C GLU A 18 30.50 -9.50 16.37
N LYS A 19 30.60 -10.35 15.35
CA LYS A 19 31.06 -9.94 14.02
C LYS A 19 30.14 -8.89 13.38
N ALA A 20 28.82 -9.10 13.42
CA ALA A 20 27.86 -8.16 12.88
C ALA A 20 27.92 -6.79 13.59
N THR A 21 28.10 -6.79 14.91
CA THR A 21 28.29 -5.56 15.70
C THR A 21 29.57 -4.82 15.26
N ALA A 22 30.69 -5.55 15.10
CA ALA A 22 31.96 -4.97 14.66
C ALA A 22 31.89 -4.39 13.23
N GLU A 23 31.01 -4.94 12.38
CA GLU A 23 30.73 -4.43 11.03
C GLU A 23 29.73 -3.25 11.01
N GLY A 24 29.23 -2.80 12.18
CA GLY A 24 28.31 -1.66 12.29
C GLY A 24 26.83 -2.00 12.08
N TYR A 25 26.46 -3.27 12.10
CA TYR A 25 25.05 -3.67 12.09
C TYR A 25 24.44 -3.53 13.48
N SER A 26 23.19 -3.10 13.50
CA SER A 26 22.37 -2.93 14.72
C SER A 26 21.38 -4.08 14.92
N HIS A 27 20.98 -4.69 13.82
CA HIS A 27 19.90 -5.67 13.75
C HIS A 27 20.34 -6.85 12.91
N PHE A 28 19.68 -7.99 13.07
CA PHE A 28 19.84 -9.11 12.17
C PHE A 28 18.52 -9.86 11.93
N VAL A 29 18.48 -10.58 10.81
CA VAL A 29 17.50 -11.62 10.53
C VAL A 29 18.23 -12.94 10.33
N TYR A 30 17.63 -14.02 10.82
CA TYR A 30 18.12 -15.37 10.61
C TYR A 30 17.55 -15.93 9.30
N ILE A 31 18.41 -16.55 8.49
CA ILE A 31 18.03 -17.18 7.24
C ILE A 31 18.31 -18.68 7.35
N ASP A 32 17.33 -19.47 6.96
CA ASP A 32 17.45 -20.92 6.81
C ASP A 32 16.76 -21.40 5.52
N GLN A 33 16.79 -22.70 5.28
CA GLN A 33 16.16 -23.32 4.10
C GLN A 33 14.62 -23.25 4.12
N ASN A 34 14.03 -22.91 5.28
CA ASN A 34 12.58 -22.93 5.51
C ASN A 34 11.96 -21.53 5.41
N SER A 35 12.75 -20.51 5.13
CA SER A 35 12.33 -19.11 5.03
C SER A 35 12.94 -18.44 3.80
N GLU A 36 12.20 -17.50 3.23
CA GLU A 36 12.67 -16.56 2.23
C GLU A 36 12.51 -15.15 2.77
N ILE A 37 13.43 -14.26 2.40
CA ILE A 37 13.38 -12.84 2.75
C ILE A 37 12.97 -12.05 1.51
N TYR A 38 11.93 -11.24 1.63
CA TYR A 38 11.59 -10.25 0.62
C TYR A 38 12.52 -9.04 0.81
N GLN A 39 13.55 -8.95 -0.03
CA GLN A 39 14.66 -8.00 0.15
C GLN A 39 14.21 -6.54 0.18
N SER A 40 13.37 -6.11 -0.78
CA SER A 40 12.85 -4.74 -0.82
C SER A 40 12.06 -4.37 0.43
N MET A 41 11.33 -5.33 0.99
CA MET A 41 10.55 -5.17 2.22
C MET A 41 11.47 -5.05 3.44
N LEU A 42 12.53 -5.88 3.51
CA LEU A 42 13.50 -5.81 4.60
C LEU A 42 14.27 -4.47 4.60
N GLU A 43 14.63 -3.97 3.42
CA GLU A 43 15.35 -2.70 3.28
C GLU A 43 14.50 -1.48 3.65
N ALA A 44 13.17 -1.59 3.51
CA ALA A 44 12.22 -0.53 3.86
C ALA A 44 11.88 -0.45 5.37
N VAL A 45 12.28 -1.46 6.17
CA VAL A 45 12.01 -1.49 7.61
C VAL A 45 12.67 -0.31 8.32
N THR A 46 11.89 0.39 9.14
CA THR A 46 12.39 1.51 9.94
C THR A 46 12.99 1.01 11.26
N LEU A 47 14.32 1.08 11.38
CA LEU A 47 15.02 0.57 12.56
C LEU A 47 14.87 1.46 13.79
N ARG A 48 14.65 0.82 14.94
CA ARG A 48 14.67 1.39 16.29
C ARG A 48 15.62 0.56 17.15
N PRO A 49 16.19 1.05 18.26
CA PRO A 49 17.14 0.29 19.09
C PRO A 49 16.46 -0.81 19.94
N VAL A 50 15.50 -1.53 19.37
CA VAL A 50 14.67 -2.56 20.00
C VAL A 50 14.35 -3.65 18.98
N THR A 51 13.95 -4.83 19.44
CA THR A 51 13.51 -5.91 18.56
C THR A 51 12.24 -5.52 17.81
N ILE A 52 12.13 -5.91 16.53
CA ILE A 52 11.03 -5.53 15.65
C ILE A 52 10.29 -6.79 15.17
N VAL A 53 8.97 -6.81 15.34
CA VAL A 53 8.08 -7.80 14.72
C VAL A 53 7.70 -7.29 13.33
N ALA A 54 8.09 -8.02 12.30
CA ALA A 54 7.71 -7.73 10.92
C ALA A 54 6.66 -8.72 10.41
N ASP A 55 5.92 -8.38 9.37
CA ASP A 55 4.86 -9.24 8.84
C ASP A 55 5.43 -10.34 7.92
N TYR A 56 4.59 -11.31 7.55
CA TYR A 56 5.04 -12.49 6.78
C TYR A 56 3.94 -13.16 5.96
N THR A 57 4.36 -13.94 4.96
CA THR A 57 3.53 -14.91 4.24
C THR A 57 3.89 -16.35 4.60
N ILE A 58 2.99 -17.27 4.27
CA ILE A 58 3.22 -18.71 4.32
C ILE A 58 2.99 -19.25 2.92
N ASN A 59 4.00 -19.89 2.32
CA ASN A 59 3.96 -20.34 0.93
C ASN A 59 3.50 -19.23 -0.05
N GLN A 60 4.02 -18.01 0.15
CA GLN A 60 3.73 -16.81 -0.63
C GLN A 60 2.26 -16.33 -0.55
N GLN A 61 1.47 -16.87 0.39
CA GLN A 61 0.11 -16.43 0.67
C GLN A 61 0.04 -15.68 2.01
N TYR A 62 -0.76 -14.62 2.07
CA TYR A 62 -0.99 -13.90 3.32
C TYR A 62 -2.12 -14.57 4.09
N LEU A 63 -1.76 -15.29 5.15
CA LEU A 63 -2.69 -16.06 5.99
C LEU A 63 -2.85 -15.49 7.41
N ASN A 64 -2.21 -14.34 7.70
CA ASN A 64 -2.25 -13.74 9.02
C ASN A 64 -3.61 -13.07 9.30
N ASP A 65 -4.05 -13.11 10.55
CA ASP A 65 -5.18 -12.34 11.10
C ASP A 65 -4.64 -11.52 12.26
N CYS A 66 -3.91 -10.46 11.91
CA CYS A 66 -3.21 -9.62 12.88
C CYS A 66 -3.65 -8.16 12.73
N ARG A 67 -4.11 -7.58 13.84
CA ARG A 67 -4.46 -6.15 13.93
C ARG A 67 -3.36 -5.32 14.57
N TYR A 68 -2.38 -5.98 15.20
CA TYR A 68 -1.35 -5.33 15.99
C TYR A 68 -0.37 -4.49 15.17
N PHE A 69 -0.34 -4.62 13.83
CA PHE A 69 0.44 -3.72 12.98
C PHE A 69 -0.07 -2.27 12.96
N GLY A 70 -1.25 -1.99 13.52
CA GLY A 70 -1.67 -0.62 13.80
C GLY A 70 -1.18 -0.06 15.14
N LYS A 71 -0.45 -0.85 15.94
CA LYS A 71 0.24 -0.40 17.15
C LYS A 71 1.70 -0.15 16.81
N SER A 72 2.35 0.80 17.48
CA SER A 72 3.79 1.08 17.31
C SER A 72 4.70 0.09 18.07
N GLU A 73 4.14 -0.52 19.10
CA GLU A 73 4.79 -1.47 20.00
C GLU A 73 3.74 -2.52 20.43
N ILE A 74 4.21 -3.73 20.70
CA ILE A 74 3.34 -4.85 21.04
C ILE A 74 3.93 -5.68 22.18
N THR A 75 3.04 -6.40 22.87
CA THR A 75 3.41 -7.43 23.84
C THR A 75 3.35 -8.82 23.19
N PHE A 76 3.89 -9.83 23.87
CA PHE A 76 3.66 -11.24 23.51
C PHE A 76 2.17 -11.58 23.33
N ASN A 77 1.27 -11.01 24.15
CA ASN A 77 -0.15 -11.29 24.05
C ASN A 77 -0.75 -10.74 22.76
N ASP A 78 -0.36 -9.53 22.35
CA ASP A 78 -0.78 -8.94 21.08
C ASP A 78 -0.29 -9.79 19.89
N TRP A 79 0.95 -10.26 19.93
CA TRP A 79 1.48 -11.16 18.90
C TRP A 79 0.71 -12.49 18.85
N MET A 80 0.35 -13.04 20.02
CA MET A 80 -0.45 -14.26 20.13
C MET A 80 -1.87 -14.12 19.57
N ASP A 81 -2.39 -12.90 19.38
CA ASP A 81 -3.69 -12.68 18.73
C ASP A 81 -3.69 -13.05 17.24
N ASN A 82 -2.53 -13.23 16.60
CA ASN A 82 -2.45 -13.78 15.25
C ASN A 82 -2.97 -15.23 15.17
N LEU A 83 -3.48 -15.65 14.00
CA LEU A 83 -3.99 -17.01 13.77
C LEU A 83 -2.89 -18.07 13.78
N ASN A 84 -1.73 -17.72 13.21
CA ASN A 84 -0.57 -18.58 13.04
C ASN A 84 0.63 -17.89 13.68
N HIS A 85 1.62 -18.66 14.11
CA HIS A 85 2.76 -18.13 14.86
C HIS A 85 4.08 -18.62 14.26
N PHE A 86 4.91 -17.67 13.83
CA PHE A 86 6.21 -17.92 13.21
C PHE A 86 7.25 -16.97 13.84
N PRO A 87 8.55 -17.26 13.75
CA PRO A 87 9.61 -16.40 14.29
C PRO A 87 9.84 -15.16 13.40
N ASN A 88 8.80 -14.35 13.20
CA ASN A 88 8.76 -13.18 12.31
C ASN A 88 9.44 -11.95 12.92
N ILE A 89 10.68 -12.11 13.36
CA ILE A 89 11.39 -11.14 14.17
C ILE A 89 12.66 -10.66 13.45
N ILE A 90 12.83 -9.34 13.43
CA ILE A 90 14.09 -8.66 13.13
C ILE A 90 14.72 -8.32 14.48
N PHE A 91 15.79 -9.03 14.80
CA PHE A 91 16.37 -9.03 16.14
C PHE A 91 17.30 -7.85 16.33
N HIS A 92 17.13 -7.10 17.42
CA HIS A 92 18.15 -6.17 17.88
C HIS A 92 19.34 -6.94 18.45
N ILE A 93 20.54 -6.69 17.93
CA ILE A 93 21.72 -7.52 18.22
C ILE A 93 22.06 -7.53 19.72
N GLU A 94 22.06 -6.35 20.36
CA GLU A 94 22.38 -6.24 21.78
C GLU A 94 21.35 -6.99 22.66
N THR A 95 20.07 -6.93 22.30
CA THR A 95 19.00 -7.67 22.99
C THR A 95 19.19 -9.17 22.82
N ALA A 96 19.49 -9.64 21.61
CA ALA A 96 19.75 -11.06 21.36
C ALA A 96 20.97 -11.57 22.13
N GLN A 97 22.06 -10.80 22.20
CA GLN A 97 23.25 -11.14 22.99
C GLN A 97 22.92 -11.28 24.49
N LYS A 98 22.12 -10.37 25.05
CA LYS A 98 21.65 -10.49 26.45
C LYS A 98 20.83 -11.76 26.67
N ILE A 99 19.99 -12.15 25.72
CA ILE A 99 19.16 -13.35 25.81
C ILE A 99 20.03 -14.61 25.79
N ILE A 100 20.91 -14.78 24.80
CA ILE A 100 21.72 -16.00 24.67
C ILE A 100 22.74 -16.17 25.80
N ASN A 101 23.16 -15.08 26.46
CA ASN A 101 24.03 -15.14 27.63
C ASN A 101 23.30 -15.59 28.90
N LYS A 102 21.97 -15.44 28.95
CA LYS A 102 21.14 -15.73 30.13
C LYS A 102 20.33 -17.02 29.99
N TYR A 103 19.95 -17.38 28.77
CA TYR A 103 19.04 -18.48 28.48
C TYR A 103 19.61 -19.40 27.40
N THR A 104 19.28 -20.69 27.49
CA THR A 104 19.58 -21.65 26.43
C THR A 104 18.65 -21.44 25.24
N VAL A 105 19.23 -21.23 24.05
CA VAL A 105 18.52 -21.04 22.78
C VAL A 105 18.96 -22.13 21.82
N ASN A 106 18.05 -23.02 21.43
CA ASN A 106 18.36 -24.14 20.54
C ASN A 106 17.82 -23.97 19.12
N ASN A 107 16.90 -23.02 18.93
CA ASN A 107 16.38 -22.66 17.62
C ASN A 107 15.90 -21.20 17.56
N ILE A 108 15.53 -20.75 16.36
CA ILE A 108 15.14 -19.36 16.11
C ILE A 108 13.82 -18.99 16.81
N PHE A 109 12.92 -19.97 16.99
CA PHE A 109 11.67 -19.73 17.71
C PHE A 109 11.94 -19.51 19.20
N ASP A 110 12.88 -20.23 19.81
CA ASP A 110 13.28 -19.98 21.19
C ASP A 110 13.74 -18.52 21.37
N LEU A 111 14.59 -18.04 20.46
CA LEU A 111 15.06 -16.64 20.48
C LEU A 111 13.93 -15.65 20.26
N ALA A 112 13.02 -15.91 19.32
CA ALA A 112 11.85 -15.08 19.05
C ALA A 112 10.93 -14.99 20.27
N LEU A 113 10.61 -16.12 20.89
CA LEU A 113 9.76 -16.20 22.08
C LEU A 113 10.39 -15.46 23.26
N LEU A 114 11.68 -15.67 23.53
CA LEU A 114 12.38 -14.97 24.61
C LEU A 114 12.48 -13.46 24.37
N SER A 115 12.58 -13.04 23.10
CA SER A 115 12.58 -11.63 22.71
C SER A 115 11.21 -10.98 22.90
N LEU A 116 10.13 -11.67 22.53
CA LEU A 116 8.74 -11.23 22.73
C LEU A 116 8.33 -11.13 24.20
N LEU A 117 9.03 -11.85 25.08
CA LEU A 117 8.83 -11.81 26.54
C LEU A 117 9.70 -10.76 27.25
N GLN A 118 10.52 -10.00 26.52
CA GLN A 118 11.18 -8.80 27.07
C GLN A 118 10.25 -7.59 26.97
N ASP A 119 10.58 -6.53 27.70
CA ASP A 119 9.94 -5.22 27.55
C ASP A 119 10.48 -4.53 26.27
N ASP A 120 9.61 -3.84 25.53
CA ASP A 120 9.86 -3.06 24.30
C ASP A 120 10.09 -3.85 22.99
N VAL A 121 8.99 -4.31 22.35
CA VAL A 121 9.00 -4.85 20.99
C VAL A 121 8.26 -3.92 20.04
N ALA A 122 8.97 -3.35 19.08
CA ALA A 122 8.38 -2.54 18.03
C ALA A 122 7.74 -3.41 16.95
N THR A 123 6.91 -2.79 16.12
CA THR A 123 6.31 -3.39 14.94
C THR A 123 6.73 -2.66 13.69
N ASP A 124 6.81 -3.42 12.60
CA ASP A 124 6.94 -2.87 11.26
C ASP A 124 6.01 -3.64 10.32
N SER A 125 5.22 -2.91 9.53
CA SER A 125 4.15 -3.48 8.69
C SER A 125 4.67 -4.13 7.41
N HIS A 126 5.95 -4.03 7.08
CA HIS A 126 6.45 -4.69 5.88
C HIS A 126 6.38 -6.21 6.02
N VAL A 127 5.97 -6.88 4.94
CA VAL A 127 5.93 -8.33 4.85
C VAL A 127 7.32 -8.81 4.49
N VAL A 128 8.15 -9.09 5.50
CA VAL A 128 9.58 -9.36 5.32
C VAL A 128 9.85 -10.82 5.04
N PHE A 129 9.10 -11.71 5.68
CA PHE A 129 9.37 -13.15 5.64
C PHE A 129 8.35 -13.88 4.77
N ASN A 130 8.78 -14.97 4.14
CA ASN A 130 7.92 -16.00 3.61
C ASN A 130 8.36 -17.36 4.15
N PHE A 131 7.48 -18.02 4.90
CA PHE A 131 7.78 -19.30 5.53
C PHE A 131 7.22 -20.47 4.72
N LYS A 132 8.01 -21.54 4.58
CA LYS A 132 7.63 -22.77 3.85
C LYS A 132 7.19 -23.91 4.77
N HIS A 133 7.72 -23.93 5.99
CA HIS A 133 7.49 -24.98 6.97
C HIS A 133 7.18 -24.38 8.34
N THR A 134 6.41 -25.10 9.14
CA THR A 134 6.10 -24.71 10.52
C THR A 134 7.33 -24.76 11.40
N TYR A 135 7.44 -23.83 12.33
CA TYR A 135 8.50 -23.81 13.34
C TYR A 135 7.93 -24.22 14.69
N THR A 136 8.74 -24.87 15.51
CA THR A 136 8.38 -25.18 16.90
C THR A 136 9.52 -24.80 17.83
N THR A 137 9.19 -24.39 19.05
CA THR A 137 10.15 -24.17 20.14
C THR A 137 10.80 -25.49 20.57
N SER A 138 12.00 -25.42 21.14
CA SER A 138 12.66 -26.56 21.79
C SER A 138 12.13 -26.79 23.22
N ASP A 139 12.45 -27.94 23.83
CA ASP A 139 12.11 -28.20 25.24
C ASP A 139 12.82 -27.23 26.20
N ALA A 140 14.00 -26.72 25.83
CA ALA A 140 14.84 -25.92 26.72
C ALA A 140 14.18 -24.58 27.08
N VAL A 141 13.51 -23.92 26.13
CA VAL A 141 12.89 -22.62 26.37
C VAL A 141 11.78 -22.71 27.43
N TRP A 142 11.04 -23.82 27.47
CA TRP A 142 9.95 -24.03 28.42
C TRP A 142 10.44 -24.22 29.86
N ASN A 143 11.64 -24.76 30.05
CA ASN A 143 12.28 -24.83 31.37
C ASN A 143 12.63 -23.43 31.90
N CYS A 144 13.03 -22.51 31.02
CA CYS A 144 13.38 -21.14 31.39
C CYS A 144 12.16 -20.24 31.58
N ILE A 145 11.07 -20.47 30.83
CA ILE A 145 9.86 -19.63 30.88
C ILE A 145 9.22 -19.59 32.28
N GLN A 146 9.33 -20.67 33.06
CA GLN A 146 8.83 -20.72 34.44
C GLN A 146 9.55 -19.75 35.39
N ALA A 147 10.77 -19.32 35.04
CA ALA A 147 11.52 -18.35 35.83
C ALA A 147 10.99 -16.91 35.64
N PHE A 148 10.23 -16.65 34.57
CA PHE A 148 9.55 -15.37 34.40
C PHE A 148 8.34 -15.30 35.36
N THR A 149 7.98 -14.10 35.78
CA THR A 149 6.74 -13.84 36.54
C THR A 149 5.68 -13.15 35.67
N PRO A 150 5.21 -13.79 34.57
CA PRO A 150 4.30 -13.14 33.64
C PRO A 150 2.90 -12.97 34.24
N LEU A 151 2.14 -12.06 33.65
CA LEU A 151 0.72 -11.88 33.96
C LEU A 151 -0.05 -13.19 33.70
N ASN A 152 -1.16 -13.39 34.42
CA ASN A 152 -1.97 -14.61 34.28
C ASN A 152 -2.54 -14.80 32.86
N THR A 153 -2.77 -13.71 32.13
CA THR A 153 -3.15 -13.72 30.71
C THR A 153 -2.04 -14.24 29.82
N THR A 154 -0.82 -13.75 30.03
CA THR A 154 0.38 -14.25 29.36
C THR A 154 0.63 -15.73 29.64
N LYS A 155 0.40 -16.20 30.88
CA LYS A 155 0.50 -17.63 31.21
C LYS A 155 -0.48 -18.50 30.40
N PHE A 156 -1.70 -18.03 30.15
CA PHE A 156 -2.66 -18.74 29.29
C PHE A 156 -2.13 -18.88 27.86
N ASN A 157 -1.63 -17.78 27.29
CA ASN A 157 -1.09 -17.77 25.93
C ASN A 157 0.21 -18.59 25.81
N LEU A 158 1.05 -18.63 26.84
CA LEU A 158 2.21 -19.52 26.90
C LEU A 158 1.79 -20.99 26.97
N ASN A 159 0.76 -21.33 27.75
CA ASN A 159 0.17 -22.67 27.74
C ASN A 159 -0.40 -23.06 26.37
N LYS A 160 -1.03 -22.11 25.66
CA LYS A 160 -1.52 -22.30 24.29
C LYS A 160 -0.37 -22.62 23.32
N LEU A 161 0.65 -21.77 23.28
CA LEU A 161 1.79 -21.98 22.39
C LEU A 161 2.51 -23.30 22.71
N ALA A 162 2.70 -23.64 23.99
CA ALA A 162 3.24 -24.93 24.41
C ALA A 162 2.38 -26.10 23.91
N PHE A 163 1.05 -26.03 24.08
CA PHE A 163 0.12 -27.05 23.61
C PHE A 163 0.20 -27.25 22.09
N GLU A 164 0.21 -26.15 21.32
CA GLU A 164 0.31 -26.18 19.86
C GLU A 164 1.63 -26.78 19.38
N HIS A 165 2.72 -26.47 20.07
CA HIS A 165 4.05 -27.05 19.83
C HIS A 165 4.24 -28.45 20.44
N LYS A 166 3.20 -29.04 21.04
CA LYS A 166 3.19 -30.37 21.66
C LYS A 166 4.12 -30.54 22.87
N HIS A 167 4.32 -29.46 23.61
CA HIS A 167 5.06 -29.42 24.87
C HIS A 167 4.16 -29.65 26.09
N THR A 168 4.79 -29.96 27.23
CA THR A 168 4.10 -29.96 28.53
C THR A 168 3.71 -28.55 28.93
N LEU A 169 2.54 -28.37 29.55
CA LEU A 169 2.06 -27.05 29.95
C LEU A 169 3.00 -26.43 31.01
N PRO A 170 3.57 -25.23 30.76
CA PRO A 170 4.49 -24.60 31.69
C PRO A 170 3.81 -24.10 32.98
N PHE A 171 2.52 -23.77 32.94
CA PHE A 171 1.77 -23.24 34.09
C PHE A 171 0.51 -24.05 34.41
N LYS A 172 0.11 -24.06 35.68
CA LYS A 172 -1.15 -24.73 36.07
C LYS A 172 -2.34 -23.91 35.59
N ASN A 173 -3.41 -24.58 35.17
CA ASN A 173 -4.64 -23.90 34.74
C ASN A 173 -5.22 -22.94 35.79
N SER A 174 -5.03 -23.22 37.10
CA SER A 174 -5.44 -22.33 38.20
C SER A 174 -4.67 -21.01 38.25
N GLU A 175 -3.51 -20.94 37.61
CA GLU A 175 -2.62 -19.77 37.56
C GLU A 175 -2.79 -18.98 36.25
N THR A 176 -3.66 -19.44 35.35
CA THR A 176 -3.91 -18.81 34.05
C THR A 176 -5.24 -18.06 34.04
N LEU A 177 -5.31 -16.99 33.27
CA LEU A 177 -6.55 -16.25 33.00
C LEU A 177 -6.69 -16.10 31.48
N ALA A 178 -7.66 -16.77 30.88
CA ALA A 178 -7.91 -16.57 29.45
C ALA A 178 -8.39 -15.13 29.17
N PRO A 179 -8.17 -14.58 27.96
CA PRO A 179 -8.69 -13.28 27.55
C PRO A 179 -10.21 -13.16 27.75
N ASN A 180 -10.72 -11.92 27.85
CA ASN A 180 -12.13 -11.63 28.06
C ASN A 180 -13.03 -12.35 27.05
N ASN A 181 -14.21 -12.81 27.50
CA ASN A 181 -15.09 -13.70 26.73
C ASN A 181 -15.62 -13.09 25.42
N ASP A 182 -15.66 -11.76 25.33
CA ASP A 182 -16.17 -11.03 24.17
C ASP A 182 -15.17 -11.00 23.00
N ASP A 183 -13.86 -11.08 23.28
CA ASP A 183 -12.79 -11.02 22.27
C ASP A 183 -12.06 -12.35 22.06
N ILE A 184 -12.29 -13.35 22.92
CA ILE A 184 -11.58 -14.63 22.83
C ILE A 184 -12.08 -15.50 21.66
N ARG A 185 -11.12 -15.97 20.85
CA ARG A 185 -11.38 -16.87 19.72
C ARG A 185 -12.00 -18.19 20.19
N PHE A 186 -12.76 -18.83 19.30
CA PHE A 186 -13.42 -20.08 19.66
C PHE A 186 -12.43 -21.20 20.01
N THR A 187 -11.32 -21.32 19.29
CA THR A 187 -10.25 -22.29 19.58
C THR A 187 -9.69 -22.08 20.98
N ASP A 188 -9.49 -20.82 21.38
CA ASP A 188 -9.06 -20.43 22.72
C ASP A 188 -10.15 -20.74 23.78
N LYS A 189 -11.44 -20.53 23.47
CA LYS A 189 -12.57 -20.95 24.32
C LYS A 189 -12.56 -22.46 24.55
N VAL A 190 -12.29 -23.24 23.50
CA VAL A 190 -12.22 -24.71 23.59
C VAL A 190 -11.03 -25.14 24.46
N LEU A 191 -9.84 -24.57 24.27
CA LEU A 191 -8.67 -24.86 25.11
C LEU A 191 -8.94 -24.50 26.59
N LYS A 192 -9.54 -23.34 26.85
CA LYS A 192 -9.97 -22.91 28.19
C LYS A 192 -10.94 -23.91 28.82
N ASN A 193 -12.02 -24.25 28.12
CA ASN A 193 -13.08 -25.12 28.65
C ASN A 193 -12.61 -26.56 28.87
N THR A 194 -11.73 -27.05 28.00
CA THR A 194 -11.12 -28.38 28.11
C THR A 194 -9.93 -28.41 29.06
N LYS A 195 -9.50 -27.25 29.58
CA LYS A 195 -8.31 -27.10 30.42
C LYS A 195 -7.06 -27.68 29.75
N PHE A 196 -6.92 -27.45 28.43
CA PHE A 196 -5.88 -27.99 27.56
C PHE A 196 -5.81 -29.53 27.51
N LYS A 197 -6.91 -30.22 27.81
CA LYS A 197 -7.01 -31.70 27.72
C LYS A 197 -7.60 -32.20 26.40
N LEU A 198 -7.89 -31.30 25.47
CA LEU A 198 -8.40 -31.68 24.16
C LEU A 198 -7.33 -32.47 23.40
N PRO A 199 -7.66 -33.63 22.79
CA PRO A 199 -6.70 -34.33 21.93
C PRO A 199 -6.27 -33.46 20.75
N HIS A 200 -4.96 -33.42 20.43
CA HIS A 200 -4.41 -32.60 19.35
C HIS A 200 -5.09 -32.81 18.00
N TRP A 201 -5.46 -34.04 17.66
CA TRP A 201 -6.15 -34.30 16.39
C TRP A 201 -7.50 -33.59 16.30
N LEU A 202 -8.25 -33.50 17.42
CA LEU A 202 -9.54 -32.82 17.48
C LEU A 202 -9.35 -31.30 17.51
N TYR A 203 -8.32 -30.81 18.21
CA TYR A 203 -7.92 -29.41 18.14
C TYR A 203 -7.60 -28.99 16.70
N ASN A 204 -6.78 -29.77 16.01
CA ASN A 204 -6.37 -29.49 14.63
C ASN A 204 -7.56 -29.48 13.66
N LEU A 205 -8.55 -30.38 13.86
CA LEU A 205 -9.79 -30.35 13.06
C LEU A 205 -10.58 -29.06 13.26
N ILE A 206 -10.70 -28.58 14.50
CA ILE A 206 -11.37 -27.32 14.81
C ILE A 206 -10.59 -26.16 14.19
N GLN A 207 -9.28 -26.09 14.43
CA GLN A 207 -8.40 -25.04 13.91
C GLN A 207 -8.47 -24.96 12.38
N HIS A 208 -8.38 -26.10 11.69
CA HIS A 208 -8.46 -26.17 10.23
C HIS A 208 -9.79 -25.63 9.67
N HIS A 209 -10.91 -25.85 10.37
CA HIS A 209 -12.19 -25.27 10.00
C HIS A 209 -12.16 -23.72 10.05
N TYR A 210 -11.50 -23.15 11.07
CA TYR A 210 -11.33 -21.70 11.19
C TYR A 210 -10.38 -21.13 10.14
N GLU A 211 -9.25 -21.79 9.90
CA GLU A 211 -8.30 -21.42 8.84
C GLU A 211 -8.99 -21.37 7.48
N LYS A 212 -9.75 -22.41 7.13
CA LYS A 212 -10.51 -22.43 5.87
C LYS A 212 -11.49 -21.26 5.75
N LYS A 213 -12.20 -20.94 6.84
CA LYS A 213 -13.13 -19.80 6.85
C LYS A 213 -12.38 -18.47 6.70
N HIS A 214 -11.21 -18.34 7.34
CA HIS A 214 -10.34 -17.17 7.22
C HIS A 214 -9.82 -17.00 5.80
N ASP A 215 -9.39 -18.08 5.14
CA ASP A 215 -8.93 -18.06 3.76
C ASP A 215 -10.02 -17.53 2.81
N GLU A 216 -11.26 -18.01 2.98
CA GLU A 216 -12.42 -17.62 2.17
C GLU A 216 -12.70 -16.11 2.24
N ILE A 217 -12.54 -15.49 3.43
CA ILE A 217 -12.76 -14.05 3.64
C ILE A 217 -11.51 -13.20 3.41
N SER A 218 -10.33 -13.82 3.26
CA SER A 218 -9.05 -13.15 3.02
C SER A 218 -8.73 -12.96 1.54
N TYR A 219 -9.73 -13.08 0.67
CA TYR A 219 -9.62 -12.90 -0.79
C TYR A 219 -8.65 -13.91 -1.45
N ILE A 220 -8.49 -15.11 -0.88
CA ILE A 220 -7.68 -16.16 -1.48
C ILE A 220 -8.52 -16.92 -2.50
N TYR A 221 -8.13 -16.87 -3.77
CA TYR A 221 -8.74 -17.68 -4.82
C TYR A 221 -7.75 -18.03 -5.93
N LYS A 222 -8.11 -19.03 -6.73
CA LYS A 222 -7.39 -19.39 -7.95
C LYS A 222 -8.21 -18.95 -9.16
N LYS A 223 -7.57 -18.27 -10.11
CA LYS A 223 -8.18 -17.87 -11.38
C LYS A 223 -8.62 -19.11 -12.15
N ASP A 224 -9.87 -19.14 -12.58
CA ASP A 224 -10.46 -20.21 -13.39
C ASP A 224 -10.52 -19.80 -14.86
N LYS A 225 -9.48 -20.17 -15.62
CA LYS A 225 -9.36 -19.82 -17.04
C LYS A 225 -10.48 -20.38 -17.91
N SER A 226 -11.19 -21.43 -17.47
CA SER A 226 -12.32 -21.99 -18.24
C SER A 226 -13.53 -21.06 -18.32
N LYS A 227 -13.63 -20.07 -17.41
CA LYS A 227 -14.71 -19.07 -17.37
C LYS A 227 -14.43 -17.83 -18.22
N VAL A 228 -13.21 -17.69 -18.72
CA VAL A 228 -12.77 -16.52 -19.47
C VAL A 228 -13.43 -16.48 -20.85
N LYS A 229 -13.86 -15.29 -21.27
CA LYS A 229 -14.49 -14.97 -22.54
C LYS A 229 -13.71 -13.85 -23.23
N ASN A 230 -13.91 -13.72 -24.54
CA ASN A 230 -13.16 -12.79 -25.36
C ASN A 230 -13.70 -11.35 -25.28
N HIS A 231 -13.49 -10.68 -24.15
CA HIS A 231 -13.81 -9.27 -23.95
C HIS A 231 -12.90 -8.62 -22.91
N ILE A 232 -12.76 -7.30 -22.99
CA ILE A 232 -11.93 -6.48 -22.10
C ILE A 232 -12.85 -5.63 -21.21
N VAL A 233 -12.51 -5.51 -19.93
CA VAL A 233 -13.25 -4.67 -18.99
C VAL A 233 -12.33 -3.68 -18.28
N PHE A 234 -12.74 -2.42 -18.26
CA PHE A 234 -12.06 -1.34 -17.55
C PHE A 234 -12.83 -0.97 -16.29
N LEU A 235 -12.13 -0.85 -15.16
CA LEU A 235 -12.61 -0.24 -13.94
C LEU A 235 -11.73 0.99 -13.66
N GLY A 236 -12.31 2.18 -13.89
CA GLY A 236 -11.64 3.43 -13.60
C GLY A 236 -11.51 3.72 -12.11
N PHE A 237 -10.81 4.80 -11.78
CA PHE A 237 -10.62 5.23 -10.39
C PHE A 237 -11.97 5.58 -9.74
N ASP A 238 -12.37 4.77 -8.77
CA ASP A 238 -13.69 4.76 -8.11
C ASP A 238 -14.85 4.67 -9.12
N TYR A 239 -14.69 3.82 -10.15
CA TYR A 239 -15.60 3.69 -11.30
C TYR A 239 -15.79 4.97 -12.13
N GLY A 240 -14.99 6.01 -11.89
CA GLY A 240 -15.08 7.25 -12.64
C GLY A 240 -14.53 7.10 -14.06
N PHE A 241 -15.18 7.75 -15.03
CA PHE A 241 -14.69 7.81 -16.42
C PHE A 241 -13.66 8.94 -16.57
N ARG A 242 -12.46 8.70 -16.02
CA ARG A 242 -11.36 9.66 -15.90
C ARG A 242 -10.01 8.93 -15.82
N GLY A 243 -8.92 9.68 -15.68
CA GLY A 243 -7.60 9.11 -15.39
C GLY A 243 -7.07 8.20 -16.52
N ASN A 244 -6.19 7.27 -16.15
CA ASN A 244 -5.49 6.43 -17.12
C ASN A 244 -6.42 5.52 -17.92
N SER A 245 -7.42 4.95 -17.27
CA SER A 245 -8.41 4.03 -17.84
C SER A 245 -9.24 4.72 -18.92
N ARG A 246 -9.67 5.97 -18.73
CA ARG A 246 -10.42 6.73 -19.76
C ARG A 246 -9.62 6.87 -21.05
N TYR A 247 -8.38 7.35 -20.96
CA TYR A 247 -7.58 7.62 -22.15
C TYR A 247 -7.20 6.32 -22.87
N LEU A 248 -6.90 5.26 -22.11
CA LEU A 248 -6.69 3.94 -22.67
C LEU A 248 -7.97 3.37 -23.32
N PHE A 249 -9.11 3.47 -22.66
CA PHE A 249 -10.39 3.02 -23.23
C PHE A 249 -10.71 3.76 -24.53
N ASN A 250 -10.55 5.09 -24.57
CA ASN A 250 -10.78 5.88 -25.78
C ASN A 250 -9.85 5.49 -26.93
N HIS A 251 -8.57 5.24 -26.64
CA HIS A 251 -7.63 4.69 -27.62
C HIS A 251 -8.14 3.35 -28.16
N PHE A 252 -8.56 2.44 -27.29
CA PHE A 252 -9.04 1.12 -27.67
C PHE A 252 -10.35 1.14 -28.46
N ALA A 253 -11.32 1.95 -28.04
CA ALA A 253 -12.57 2.12 -28.75
C ALA A 253 -12.36 2.62 -30.18
N LYS A 254 -11.34 3.46 -30.39
CA LYS A 254 -11.00 4.03 -31.69
C LYS A 254 -10.24 3.05 -32.59
N TYR A 255 -9.24 2.35 -32.07
CA TYR A 255 -8.31 1.56 -32.88
C TYR A 255 -8.58 0.04 -32.87
N PHE A 256 -9.37 -0.47 -31.92
CA PHE A 256 -9.66 -1.90 -31.73
C PHE A 256 -11.17 -2.20 -31.73
N SER A 257 -11.92 -1.61 -32.66
CA SER A 257 -13.40 -1.67 -32.74
C SER A 257 -14.01 -3.07 -32.88
N LYS A 258 -13.22 -4.10 -33.20
CA LYS A 258 -13.68 -5.49 -33.31
C LYS A 258 -13.65 -6.25 -31.99
N LEU A 259 -12.99 -5.72 -30.95
CA LEU A 259 -12.95 -6.35 -29.64
C LEU A 259 -14.11 -5.83 -28.79
N PRO A 260 -14.89 -6.72 -28.11
CA PRO A 260 -15.86 -6.26 -27.13
C PRO A 260 -15.12 -5.64 -25.94
N ILE A 261 -15.28 -4.33 -25.78
CA ILE A 261 -14.68 -3.57 -24.69
C ILE A 261 -15.78 -2.91 -23.87
N PHE A 262 -15.64 -2.98 -22.56
CA PHE A 262 -16.61 -2.40 -21.62
C PHE A 262 -15.91 -1.58 -20.57
N PHE A 263 -16.55 -0.49 -20.15
CA PHE A 263 -16.11 0.34 -19.04
C PHE A 263 -17.19 0.31 -17.95
N ILE A 264 -16.80 -0.03 -16.73
CA ILE A 264 -17.70 -0.07 -15.58
C ILE A 264 -17.75 1.34 -14.96
N THR A 265 -18.84 2.07 -15.21
CA THR A 265 -19.04 3.45 -14.77
C THR A 265 -20.51 3.85 -14.87
N ASN A 266 -20.90 4.82 -14.06
CA ASN A 266 -22.18 5.52 -14.14
C ASN A 266 -22.02 7.00 -14.57
N ASP A 267 -20.80 7.45 -14.90
CA ASP A 267 -20.55 8.83 -15.34
C ASP A 267 -21.00 9.07 -16.79
N VAL A 268 -20.98 8.03 -17.61
CA VAL A 268 -21.27 8.10 -19.06
C VAL A 268 -22.21 6.96 -19.46
N ASN A 269 -23.16 7.28 -20.34
CA ASN A 269 -24.09 6.31 -20.90
C ASN A 269 -23.65 5.86 -22.29
N GLY A 270 -23.87 4.60 -22.62
CA GLY A 270 -23.66 4.06 -23.96
C GLY A 270 -23.55 2.53 -23.97
N PRO A 271 -23.48 1.90 -25.15
CA PRO A 271 -23.51 0.43 -25.27
C PRO A 271 -22.30 -0.26 -24.62
N ASN A 272 -21.17 0.44 -24.50
CA ASN A 272 -19.94 -0.07 -23.90
C ASN A 272 -19.77 0.38 -22.44
N PHE A 273 -20.72 1.13 -21.87
CA PHE A 273 -20.66 1.62 -20.49
C PHE A 273 -21.68 0.86 -19.65
N ILE A 274 -21.23 0.26 -18.55
CA ILE A 274 -22.05 -0.57 -17.67
C ILE A 274 -22.04 0.05 -16.27
N ASP A 275 -23.22 0.30 -15.70
CA ASP A 275 -23.33 0.79 -14.32
C ASP A 275 -22.69 -0.22 -13.36
N PRO A 276 -21.87 0.22 -12.37
CA PRO A 276 -21.27 -0.67 -11.38
C PRO A 276 -22.29 -1.54 -10.62
N ASN A 277 -23.53 -1.05 -10.46
CA ASN A 277 -24.62 -1.76 -9.78
C ASN A 277 -25.47 -2.64 -10.71
N ASP A 278 -25.20 -2.64 -12.02
CA ASP A 278 -25.89 -3.55 -12.96
C ASP A 278 -25.57 -5.00 -12.57
N ALA A 279 -26.60 -5.85 -12.50
CA ALA A 279 -26.47 -7.27 -12.16
C ALA A 279 -25.48 -8.03 -13.07
N LYS A 280 -25.23 -7.53 -14.29
CA LYS A 280 -24.27 -8.14 -15.21
C LYS A 280 -22.82 -7.69 -14.98
N ALA A 281 -22.58 -6.57 -14.28
CA ALA A 281 -21.25 -5.96 -14.15
C ALA A 281 -20.23 -6.95 -13.56
N LYS A 282 -20.59 -7.60 -12.44
CA LYS A 282 -19.77 -8.64 -11.81
C LYS A 282 -19.39 -9.76 -12.75
N SER A 283 -20.39 -10.38 -13.40
CA SER A 283 -20.18 -11.48 -14.35
C SER A 283 -19.30 -11.05 -15.53
N LEU A 284 -19.49 -9.83 -16.02
CA LEU A 284 -18.68 -9.26 -17.09
C LEU A 284 -17.22 -9.11 -16.66
N ILE A 285 -16.94 -8.58 -15.47
CA ILE A 285 -15.59 -8.44 -14.94
C ILE A 285 -14.95 -9.82 -14.72
N GLU A 286 -15.65 -10.74 -14.05
CA GLU A 286 -15.09 -12.04 -13.68
C GLU A 286 -14.80 -12.93 -14.90
N THR A 287 -15.54 -12.77 -16.00
CA THR A 287 -15.37 -13.53 -17.24
C THR A 287 -14.49 -12.84 -18.29
N ALA A 288 -13.96 -11.64 -18.03
CA ALA A 288 -13.13 -10.94 -19.02
C ALA A 288 -11.80 -11.65 -19.28
N SER A 289 -11.28 -11.56 -20.51
CA SER A 289 -9.93 -12.01 -20.85
C SER A 289 -8.87 -11.06 -20.30
N VAL A 290 -9.19 -9.77 -20.24
CA VAL A 290 -8.38 -8.74 -19.60
C VAL A 290 -9.27 -7.84 -18.74
N VAL A 291 -8.85 -7.60 -17.51
CA VAL A 291 -9.40 -6.59 -16.60
C VAL A 291 -8.34 -5.51 -16.36
N ILE A 292 -8.72 -4.26 -16.54
CA ILE A 292 -7.85 -3.09 -16.39
C ILE A 292 -8.35 -2.28 -15.20
N LEU A 293 -7.47 -1.97 -14.27
CA LEU A 293 -7.80 -1.33 -12.98
C LEU A 293 -6.97 -0.06 -12.78
N GLU A 294 -7.51 0.92 -12.06
CA GLU A 294 -6.73 2.05 -11.48
C GLU A 294 -6.75 2.07 -9.95
N ASN A 295 -7.64 1.31 -9.33
CA ASN A 295 -7.79 1.16 -7.89
C ASN A 295 -7.71 -0.33 -7.50
N ASP A 296 -7.86 -0.65 -6.22
CA ASP A 296 -7.94 -2.02 -5.72
C ASP A 296 -9.13 -2.78 -6.34
N ILE A 297 -9.02 -4.11 -6.46
CA ILE A 297 -10.14 -4.96 -6.90
C ILE A 297 -11.27 -4.85 -5.87
N PRO A 298 -12.55 -4.66 -6.27
CA PRO A 298 -13.68 -4.68 -5.34
C PRO A 298 -13.75 -5.99 -4.54
N ASP A 299 -14.20 -5.92 -3.27
CA ASP A 299 -14.15 -7.06 -2.32
C ASP A 299 -14.86 -8.33 -2.82
N ASP A 300 -15.96 -8.19 -3.57
CA ASP A 300 -16.81 -9.31 -3.96
C ASP A 300 -16.52 -9.84 -5.38
N ILE A 301 -15.59 -9.24 -6.12
CA ILE A 301 -15.29 -9.55 -7.51
C ILE A 301 -14.02 -10.39 -7.57
N LYS A 302 -14.01 -11.48 -8.35
CA LYS A 302 -12.84 -12.37 -8.53
C LYS A 302 -12.49 -12.55 -10.01
N PRO A 303 -11.71 -11.62 -10.61
CA PRO A 303 -11.35 -11.69 -12.02
C PRO A 303 -10.57 -12.96 -12.37
N ASN A 304 -10.95 -13.65 -13.45
CA ASN A 304 -10.25 -14.86 -13.92
C ASN A 304 -9.25 -14.58 -15.05
N GLY A 305 -9.42 -13.46 -15.76
CA GLY A 305 -8.57 -13.01 -16.85
C GLY A 305 -7.18 -12.54 -16.42
N THR A 306 -6.49 -11.90 -17.36
CA THR A 306 -5.28 -11.12 -17.06
C THR A 306 -5.68 -9.82 -16.38
N ILE A 307 -5.02 -9.43 -15.30
CA ILE A 307 -5.26 -8.17 -14.60
C ILE A 307 -4.09 -7.21 -14.84
N ILE A 308 -4.40 -6.02 -15.34
CA ILE A 308 -3.45 -4.93 -15.56
C ILE A 308 -3.80 -3.78 -14.61
N GLN A 309 -2.93 -3.53 -13.64
CA GLN A 309 -3.01 -2.39 -12.73
C GLN A 309 -2.34 -1.17 -13.37
N LEU A 310 -3.12 -0.15 -13.71
CA LEU A 310 -2.64 1.11 -14.26
C LEU A 310 -2.17 2.07 -13.17
N TRP A 311 -2.63 1.92 -11.92
CA TRP A 311 -2.40 2.89 -10.85
C TRP A 311 -2.82 4.32 -11.27
N HIS A 312 -2.51 5.31 -10.44
CA HIS A 312 -3.11 6.66 -10.57
C HIS A 312 -2.11 7.81 -10.34
N GLY A 313 -0.81 7.56 -10.48
CA GLY A 313 0.23 8.60 -10.49
C GLY A 313 1.45 8.25 -9.65
N THR A 314 2.53 9.00 -9.86
CA THR A 314 3.76 8.92 -9.06
C THR A 314 3.47 9.25 -7.59
N PRO A 315 3.67 8.33 -6.63
CA PRO A 315 3.36 8.58 -5.23
C PRO A 315 4.32 9.58 -4.59
N ILE A 316 3.74 10.58 -3.93
CA ILE A 316 4.41 11.41 -2.91
C ILE A 316 4.27 10.76 -1.53
N LYS A 317 3.08 10.21 -1.28
CA LYS A 317 2.67 9.62 0.00
C LYS A 317 3.15 8.18 0.09
N LYS A 318 3.55 7.74 1.27
CA LYS A 318 3.83 6.31 1.49
C LYS A 318 2.58 5.48 1.24
N LEU A 319 2.76 4.31 0.64
CA LEU A 319 1.68 3.45 0.17
C LEU A 319 1.64 2.14 0.94
N PHE A 320 0.43 1.71 1.31
CA PHE A 320 0.14 0.40 1.89
C PHE A 320 1.19 -0.11 2.89
N LEU A 321 2.08 -1.03 2.52
CA LEU A 321 3.06 -1.61 3.47
C LEU A 321 4.08 -0.59 3.99
N ASP A 322 4.39 0.43 3.20
CA ASP A 322 5.27 1.53 3.59
C ASP A 322 4.56 2.54 4.52
N SER A 323 3.23 2.51 4.58
CA SER A 323 2.41 3.38 5.43
C SER A 323 1.93 2.64 6.68
N HIS A 324 1.85 3.34 7.81
CA HIS A 324 1.44 2.72 9.07
C HIS A 324 -0.04 2.30 9.10
N GLU A 325 -0.93 3.04 8.39
CA GLU A 325 -2.38 2.79 8.30
C GLU A 325 -3.02 2.28 9.63
N PRO A 326 -2.79 2.95 10.79
CA PRO A 326 -3.08 2.36 12.09
C PRO A 326 -4.58 2.16 12.33
N ASN A 327 -5.40 3.09 11.85
CA ASN A 327 -6.85 3.01 11.96
C ASN A 327 -7.40 1.82 11.17
N GLU A 328 -6.97 1.65 9.93
CA GLU A 328 -7.38 0.55 9.06
C GLU A 328 -6.96 -0.79 9.66
N ASN A 329 -5.71 -0.90 10.13
CA ASN A 329 -5.18 -2.12 10.74
C ASN A 329 -5.91 -2.52 12.04
N LEU A 330 -6.30 -1.55 12.88
CA LEU A 330 -6.97 -1.82 14.16
C LEU A 330 -8.48 -2.05 14.00
N ASN A 331 -9.13 -1.26 13.14
CA ASN A 331 -10.59 -1.13 13.14
C ASN A 331 -11.28 -1.82 11.95
N ILE A 332 -10.55 -2.13 10.87
CA ILE A 332 -11.10 -2.85 9.72
C ILE A 332 -10.63 -4.31 9.79
N TYR A 333 -11.57 -5.21 10.11
CA TYR A 333 -11.28 -6.64 10.18
C TYR A 333 -10.69 -7.16 8.86
N ASN A 334 -9.63 -7.98 8.92
CA ASN A 334 -8.94 -8.58 7.77
C ASN A 334 -8.47 -7.59 6.68
N TYR A 335 -8.27 -6.32 7.03
CA TYR A 335 -7.84 -5.29 6.08
C TYR A 335 -6.58 -5.68 5.29
N ARG A 336 -5.50 -6.03 6.00
CA ARG A 336 -4.21 -6.41 5.38
C ARG A 336 -4.32 -7.66 4.53
N ALA A 337 -4.95 -8.71 5.08
CA ALA A 337 -5.10 -9.99 4.38
C ALA A 337 -5.84 -9.82 3.05
N ARG A 338 -6.98 -9.11 3.05
CA ARG A 338 -7.73 -8.84 1.81
C ARG A 338 -6.90 -8.01 0.83
N LYS A 339 -6.33 -6.89 1.28
CA LYS A 339 -5.60 -5.96 0.41
C LYS A 339 -4.35 -6.63 -0.19
N TYR A 340 -3.54 -7.30 0.62
CA TYR A 340 -2.35 -8.02 0.17
C TYR A 340 -2.70 -9.12 -0.84
N ASN A 341 -3.68 -9.98 -0.53
CA ASN A 341 -4.06 -11.08 -1.41
C ASN A 341 -4.73 -10.61 -2.72
N LYS A 342 -5.36 -9.42 -2.75
CA LYS A 342 -5.81 -8.76 -3.98
C LYS A 342 -4.64 -8.33 -4.85
N TRP A 343 -3.62 -7.71 -4.26
CA TRP A 343 -2.43 -7.30 -4.98
C TRP A 343 -1.65 -8.48 -5.56
N LEU A 344 -1.64 -9.64 -4.88
CA LEU A 344 -1.10 -10.88 -5.44
C LEU A 344 -1.80 -11.37 -6.72
N GLN A 345 -3.02 -10.88 -7.04
CA GLN A 345 -3.71 -11.25 -8.27
C GLN A 345 -3.30 -10.42 -9.49
N GLN A 346 -2.55 -9.34 -9.31
CA GLN A 346 -2.16 -8.44 -10.40
C GLN A 346 -1.10 -9.12 -11.27
N ASP A 347 -1.38 -9.30 -12.56
CA ASP A 347 -0.41 -9.92 -13.49
C ASP A 347 0.58 -8.87 -14.03
N TYR A 348 0.12 -7.64 -14.25
CA TYR A 348 0.93 -6.51 -14.71
C TYR A 348 0.64 -5.27 -13.87
N PHE A 349 1.67 -4.47 -13.60
CA PHE A 349 1.54 -3.17 -12.94
C PHE A 349 2.35 -2.11 -13.70
N ILE A 350 1.65 -1.09 -14.19
CA ILE A 350 2.20 0.03 -14.95
C ILE A 350 2.69 1.14 -14.02
N SER A 351 3.91 1.59 -14.26
CA SER A 351 4.53 2.77 -13.64
C SER A 351 4.80 3.84 -14.70
N ASP A 352 4.78 5.11 -14.29
CA ASP A 352 5.12 6.22 -15.17
C ASP A 352 6.62 6.30 -15.43
N SER A 353 7.41 6.24 -14.35
CA SER A 353 8.87 6.41 -14.37
C SER A 353 9.59 5.24 -13.71
N GLY A 354 10.88 5.10 -14.04
CA GLY A 354 11.72 4.03 -13.50
C GLY A 354 12.18 4.31 -12.08
N ALA A 355 12.41 5.59 -11.75
CA ALA A 355 12.90 6.02 -10.45
C ALA A 355 11.94 5.67 -9.30
N ILE A 356 10.63 5.59 -9.57
CA ILE A 356 9.62 5.30 -8.55
C ILE A 356 9.36 3.79 -8.35
N MET A 357 9.98 2.93 -9.16
CA MET A 357 9.70 1.49 -9.13
C MET A 357 10.09 0.82 -7.81
N GLU A 358 11.17 1.26 -7.17
CA GLU A 358 11.60 0.68 -5.88
C GLU A 358 10.55 0.89 -4.79
N HIS A 359 9.88 2.04 -4.78
CA HIS A 359 8.82 2.39 -3.83
C HIS A 359 7.59 1.50 -4.00
N PHE A 360 7.29 1.08 -5.24
CA PHE A 360 6.22 0.09 -5.46
C PHE A 360 6.61 -1.34 -5.03
N LYS A 361 7.90 -1.68 -5.06
CA LYS A 361 8.41 -2.98 -4.60
C LYS A 361 8.44 -3.13 -3.09
N SER A 362 8.52 -2.04 -2.34
CA SER A 362 8.35 -2.04 -0.88
C SER A 362 6.88 -1.88 -0.48
N ALA A 363 6.10 -1.08 -1.22
CA ALA A 363 4.72 -0.81 -0.84
C ALA A 363 3.74 -1.96 -1.08
N PHE A 364 3.98 -2.79 -2.11
CA PHE A 364 3.03 -3.81 -2.57
C PHE A 364 3.72 -5.15 -2.84
N PRO A 365 2.99 -6.29 -2.72
CA PRO A 365 3.53 -7.59 -3.12
C PRO A 365 3.75 -7.68 -4.64
N GLN A 366 4.93 -8.16 -5.05
CA GLN A 366 5.36 -8.22 -6.46
C GLN A 366 5.85 -9.62 -6.89
N GLN A 367 5.57 -10.67 -6.13
CA GLN A 367 6.15 -12.02 -6.33
C GLN A 367 5.87 -12.59 -7.73
N HIS A 368 4.72 -12.22 -8.31
CA HIS A 368 4.26 -12.73 -9.61
C HIS A 368 3.82 -11.62 -10.57
N THR A 369 4.10 -10.37 -10.25
CA THR A 369 3.62 -9.19 -10.99
C THR A 369 4.71 -8.65 -11.90
N HIS A 370 4.38 -8.46 -13.17
CA HIS A 370 5.28 -7.81 -14.13
C HIS A 370 5.16 -6.29 -14.00
N LEU A 371 6.13 -5.68 -13.33
CA LEU A 371 6.27 -4.23 -13.25
C LEU A 371 6.78 -3.68 -14.59
N LEU A 372 6.05 -2.74 -15.18
CA LEU A 372 6.37 -2.13 -16.46
C LEU A 372 6.41 -0.61 -16.35
N ASN A 373 7.58 -0.05 -16.60
CA ASN A 373 7.76 1.39 -16.75
C ASN A 373 7.59 1.75 -18.23
N CYS A 374 6.37 2.09 -18.64
CA CYS A 374 6.07 2.53 -20.00
C CYS A 374 5.36 3.88 -20.06
N GLY A 375 5.17 4.54 -18.92
CA GLY A 375 4.40 5.77 -18.85
C GLY A 375 2.92 5.51 -18.61
N TYR A 376 2.19 6.60 -18.30
CA TYR A 376 0.75 6.56 -18.13
C TYR A 376 -0.06 7.01 -19.36
N PRO A 377 -1.19 6.35 -19.71
CA PRO A 377 -2.07 6.78 -20.81
C PRO A 377 -2.54 8.23 -20.73
N ARG A 378 -2.81 8.75 -19.52
CA ARG A 378 -3.23 10.15 -19.33
C ARG A 378 -2.11 11.14 -19.63
N ILE A 379 -0.86 10.75 -19.40
CA ILE A 379 0.33 11.57 -19.68
C ILE A 379 0.60 11.58 -21.18
N ARG A 380 0.44 10.42 -21.85
CA ARG A 380 0.53 10.36 -23.32
C ARG A 380 -0.46 11.31 -23.99
N TYR A 381 -1.69 11.37 -23.50
CA TYR A 381 -2.68 12.34 -23.94
C TYR A 381 -2.19 13.79 -23.80
N LEU A 382 -1.62 14.16 -22.65
CA LEU A 382 -1.06 15.49 -22.42
C LEU A 382 0.06 15.82 -23.40
N LEU A 383 1.01 14.90 -23.60
CA LEU A 383 2.14 15.06 -24.52
C LEU A 383 1.69 15.24 -25.98
N ASP A 384 0.65 14.52 -26.39
CA ASP A 384 0.07 14.65 -27.74
C ASP A 384 -0.68 15.97 -27.91
N LYS A 385 -1.35 16.46 -26.86
CA LYS A 385 -2.26 17.62 -26.92
C LYS A 385 -1.64 18.96 -26.55
N GLN A 386 -0.48 18.98 -25.90
CA GLN A 386 0.19 20.24 -25.49
C GLN A 386 0.50 21.18 -26.67
N SER A 387 0.62 20.65 -27.89
CA SER A 387 0.86 21.43 -29.11
C SER A 387 -0.40 21.73 -29.93
N ASP A 388 -1.57 21.24 -29.53
CA ASP A 388 -2.86 21.41 -30.23
C ASP A 388 -3.50 22.76 -29.89
N GLN A 389 -2.93 23.84 -30.43
CA GLN A 389 -3.35 25.22 -30.13
C GLN A 389 -4.85 25.50 -30.41
N PRO A 390 -5.47 24.99 -31.50
CA PRO A 390 -6.90 25.16 -31.71
C PRO A 390 -7.75 24.54 -30.58
N TYR A 391 -7.40 23.35 -30.13
CA TYR A 391 -8.09 22.67 -29.04
C TYR A 391 -7.90 23.38 -27.69
N ILE A 392 -6.67 23.79 -27.38
CA ILE A 392 -6.36 24.57 -26.17
C ILE A 392 -7.16 25.88 -26.18
N SER A 393 -7.20 26.58 -27.33
CA SER A 393 -7.96 27.83 -27.48
C SER A 393 -9.47 27.64 -27.30
N PHE A 394 -10.00 26.50 -27.76
CA PHE A 394 -11.40 26.12 -27.54
C PHE A 394 -11.71 25.99 -26.04
N ILE A 395 -10.89 25.26 -25.28
CA ILE A 395 -11.07 25.08 -23.83
C ILE A 395 -10.93 26.42 -23.09
N LYS A 396 -9.92 27.25 -23.43
CA LYS A 396 -9.75 28.59 -22.84
C LYS A 396 -10.99 29.46 -23.04
N LYS A 397 -11.62 29.39 -24.22
CA LYS A 397 -12.86 30.11 -24.51
C LYS A 397 -14.06 29.56 -23.74
N GLU A 398 -14.17 28.24 -23.62
CA GLU A 398 -15.22 27.57 -22.85
C GLU A 398 -15.18 27.97 -21.36
N LEU A 399 -13.97 28.01 -20.80
CA LEU A 399 -13.69 28.48 -19.43
C LEU A 399 -13.77 30.00 -19.27
N LYS A 400 -13.98 30.75 -20.36
CA LYS A 400 -14.03 32.22 -20.39
C LYS A 400 -12.78 32.88 -19.80
N LEU A 401 -11.61 32.32 -20.06
CA LEU A 401 -10.35 32.86 -19.58
C LEU A 401 -10.03 34.19 -20.26
N ASP A 402 -9.51 35.15 -19.49
CA ASP A 402 -8.97 36.40 -20.03
C ASP A 402 -7.66 36.10 -20.78
N PRO A 403 -7.58 36.33 -22.10
CA PRO A 403 -6.38 36.06 -22.88
C PRO A 403 -5.18 36.95 -22.51
N GLN A 404 -5.39 38.03 -21.74
CA GLN A 404 -4.31 38.91 -21.28
C GLN A 404 -3.64 38.44 -19.98
N LYS A 405 -4.22 37.46 -19.29
CA LYS A 405 -3.71 36.92 -18.02
C LYS A 405 -3.16 35.51 -18.20
N GLN A 406 -2.12 35.19 -17.43
CA GLN A 406 -1.69 33.79 -17.26
C GLN A 406 -2.77 33.00 -16.51
N THR A 407 -2.78 31.68 -16.68
CA THR A 407 -3.72 30.78 -16.03
C THR A 407 -3.04 30.01 -14.91
N LEU A 408 -3.53 30.18 -13.69
CA LEU A 408 -3.10 29.42 -12.51
C LEU A 408 -4.16 28.37 -12.19
N LEU A 409 -3.78 27.10 -12.23
CA LEU A 409 -4.62 25.99 -11.79
C LEU A 409 -4.25 25.60 -10.36
N TYR A 410 -5.20 25.76 -9.43
CA TYR A 410 -5.07 25.38 -8.04
C TYR A 410 -5.85 24.09 -7.74
N VAL A 411 -5.12 23.03 -7.38
CA VAL A 411 -5.64 21.66 -7.18
C VAL A 411 -5.15 21.12 -5.82
N PRO A 412 -5.78 21.51 -4.70
CA PRO A 412 -5.45 20.94 -3.39
C PRO A 412 -5.93 19.49 -3.27
N THR A 413 -5.26 18.68 -2.44
CA THR A 413 -5.74 17.34 -2.07
C THR A 413 -6.97 17.39 -1.17
N TRP A 414 -7.66 16.25 -1.05
CA TRP A 414 -8.75 16.07 -0.11
C TRP A 414 -8.31 16.39 1.33
N LYS A 415 -9.15 17.11 2.05
CA LYS A 415 -9.01 17.34 3.49
C LYS A 415 -10.28 16.94 4.23
N ALA A 416 -10.13 16.54 5.49
CA ALA A 416 -11.27 16.33 6.37
C ALA A 416 -11.98 17.66 6.64
N ALA A 417 -13.29 17.62 6.92
CA ALA A 417 -14.19 18.79 6.95
C ALA A 417 -13.78 19.95 7.90
N ASN A 418 -12.79 19.76 8.78
CA ASN A 418 -12.37 20.71 9.80
C ASN A 418 -11.00 21.37 9.53
N GLU A 419 -10.35 21.12 8.38
CA GLU A 419 -8.96 21.55 8.08
C GLU A 419 -8.87 22.56 6.92
N THR A 420 -9.64 23.65 6.98
CA THR A 420 -9.63 24.70 5.92
C THR A 420 -8.47 25.70 6.03
N THR A 421 -7.71 25.67 7.12
CA THR A 421 -6.66 26.66 7.45
C THR A 421 -5.43 26.60 6.57
N ASP A 422 -5.23 25.51 5.85
CA ASP A 422 -4.01 25.25 5.10
C ASP A 422 -4.23 25.22 3.57
N LEU A 423 -5.30 25.87 3.12
CA LEU A 423 -5.46 26.31 1.74
C LEU A 423 -4.79 27.67 1.53
N LEU A 424 -4.25 27.90 0.34
CA LEU A 424 -3.73 29.21 -0.04
C LEU A 424 -4.93 30.16 -0.23
N PRO A 425 -4.99 31.31 0.47
CA PRO A 425 -6.02 32.31 0.21
C PRO A 425 -5.84 32.89 -1.19
N ILE A 426 -6.91 32.85 -1.98
CA ILE A 426 -6.93 33.49 -3.31
C ILE A 426 -7.17 34.98 -3.10
N SER A 427 -6.10 35.78 -3.20
CA SER A 427 -6.14 37.23 -2.98
C SER A 427 -6.51 38.01 -4.25
N ASP A 428 -7.01 39.23 -4.10
CA ASP A 428 -7.25 40.15 -5.22
C ASP A 428 -5.99 40.40 -6.05
N GLY A 429 -4.82 40.46 -5.40
CA GLY A 429 -3.53 40.59 -6.09
C GLY A 429 -3.26 39.42 -7.03
N LEU A 430 -3.59 38.20 -6.61
CA LEU A 430 -3.45 37.00 -7.43
C LEU A 430 -4.46 37.00 -8.59
N LEU A 431 -5.73 37.31 -8.31
CA LEU A 431 -6.80 37.39 -9.33
C LEU A 431 -6.57 38.50 -10.36
N ASN A 432 -5.88 39.58 -9.98
CA ASN A 432 -5.48 40.64 -10.90
C ASN A 432 -4.41 40.18 -11.90
N LYS A 433 -3.56 39.22 -11.51
CA LYS A 433 -2.46 38.70 -12.34
C LYS A 433 -2.84 37.44 -13.13
N TYR A 434 -3.69 36.58 -12.56
CA TYR A 434 -4.01 35.28 -13.12
C TYR A 434 -5.51 35.10 -13.36
N ASN A 435 -5.84 34.31 -14.37
CA ASN A 435 -7.05 33.50 -14.37
C ASN A 435 -6.84 32.36 -13.36
N VAL A 436 -7.45 32.43 -12.18
CA VAL A 436 -7.31 31.38 -11.16
C VAL A 436 -8.42 30.36 -11.35
N ILE A 437 -8.05 29.14 -11.76
CA ILE A 437 -8.94 27.98 -11.82
C ILE A 437 -8.79 27.18 -10.53
N PHE A 438 -9.88 27.03 -9.78
CA PHE A 438 -9.91 26.20 -8.57
C PHE A 438 -10.63 24.88 -8.84
N LYS A 439 -9.95 23.76 -8.56
CA LYS A 439 -10.53 22.41 -8.63
C LYS A 439 -10.39 21.73 -7.27
N GLY A 440 -11.45 21.81 -6.47
CA GLY A 440 -11.56 21.02 -5.25
C GLY A 440 -11.66 19.52 -5.51
N HIS A 441 -11.34 18.73 -4.49
CA HIS A 441 -11.47 17.28 -4.53
C HIS A 441 -12.95 16.88 -4.50
N VAL A 442 -13.34 15.80 -5.20
CA VAL A 442 -14.75 15.37 -5.34
C VAL A 442 -15.38 14.98 -4.00
N ASN A 443 -14.56 14.49 -3.06
CA ASN A 443 -14.98 14.09 -1.72
C ASN A 443 -14.79 15.21 -0.67
N ASP A 444 -14.43 16.42 -1.09
CA ASP A 444 -14.27 17.54 -0.16
C ASP A 444 -15.65 17.97 0.37
N GLN A 445 -15.80 17.95 1.70
CA GLN A 445 -17.01 18.41 2.39
C GLN A 445 -16.85 19.84 2.91
N SER A 446 -15.66 20.43 2.79
CA SER A 446 -15.48 21.84 3.07
C SER A 446 -16.27 22.61 2.01
N ASN A 447 -17.25 23.41 2.43
CA ASN A 447 -18.01 24.30 1.55
C ASN A 447 -17.12 25.47 1.03
N TYR A 448 -15.81 25.27 0.91
CA TYR A 448 -14.87 26.29 0.50
C TYR A 448 -15.00 26.52 -1.02
N MET A 449 -15.62 27.63 -1.36
CA MET A 449 -15.67 28.15 -2.72
C MET A 449 -14.97 29.51 -2.73
N PRO A 450 -13.77 29.62 -3.34
CA PRO A 450 -13.10 30.91 -3.41
C PRO A 450 -13.92 31.90 -4.24
N GLU A 451 -14.20 33.07 -3.66
CA GLU A 451 -14.87 34.16 -4.36
C GLU A 451 -14.02 34.61 -5.56
N ASN A 452 -14.67 34.81 -6.71
CA ASN A 452 -14.08 35.29 -7.96
C ASN A 452 -13.07 34.37 -8.67
N ALA A 453 -12.76 33.19 -8.13
CA ALA A 453 -12.04 32.16 -8.87
C ALA A 453 -12.95 31.41 -9.84
N ILE A 454 -12.38 30.89 -10.92
CA ILE A 454 -13.09 30.05 -11.89
C ILE A 454 -13.18 28.65 -11.30
N ILE A 455 -14.40 28.23 -10.96
CA ILE A 455 -14.64 26.84 -10.55
C ILE A 455 -14.62 25.97 -11.80
N ALA A 456 -13.72 25.00 -11.82
CA ALA A 456 -13.59 24.08 -12.93
C ALA A 456 -14.91 23.30 -13.16
N PRO A 457 -15.50 23.38 -14.37
CA PRO A 457 -16.71 22.61 -14.70
C PRO A 457 -16.47 21.10 -14.56
N SER A 458 -17.48 20.36 -14.11
CA SER A 458 -17.36 18.92 -13.87
C SER A 458 -17.09 18.08 -15.12
N HIS A 459 -17.48 18.58 -16.30
CA HIS A 459 -17.28 17.89 -17.57
C HIS A 459 -15.91 18.14 -18.21
N ILE A 460 -15.12 19.09 -17.67
CA ILE A 460 -13.75 19.37 -18.12
C ILE A 460 -12.78 18.56 -17.26
N GLU A 461 -12.01 17.68 -17.92
CA GLU A 461 -11.07 16.83 -17.22
C GLU A 461 -9.85 17.59 -16.72
N ILE A 462 -9.23 17.07 -15.67
CA ILE A 462 -8.04 17.66 -15.07
C ILE A 462 -6.88 17.76 -16.07
N GLN A 463 -6.77 16.82 -17.01
CA GLN A 463 -5.76 16.89 -18.08
C GLN A 463 -5.99 18.10 -19.01
N ASP A 464 -7.25 18.44 -19.32
CA ASP A 464 -7.56 19.60 -20.14
C ASP A 464 -7.30 20.91 -19.40
N LEU A 465 -7.54 20.93 -18.08
CA LEU A 465 -7.14 22.04 -17.22
C LEU A 465 -5.62 22.22 -17.21
N LEU A 466 -4.85 21.13 -17.12
CA LEU A 466 -3.38 21.19 -17.20
C LEU A 466 -2.91 21.79 -18.54
N LEU A 467 -3.53 21.41 -19.66
CA LEU A 467 -3.18 21.92 -20.99
C LEU A 467 -3.33 23.45 -21.09
N VAL A 468 -4.42 24.01 -20.56
CA VAL A 468 -4.70 25.46 -20.62
C VAL A 468 -3.97 26.29 -19.57
N SER A 469 -3.36 25.65 -18.58
CA SER A 469 -2.68 26.31 -17.46
C SER A 469 -1.25 26.71 -17.82
N ASP A 470 -0.79 27.81 -17.23
CA ASP A 470 0.61 28.25 -17.29
C ASP A 470 1.35 27.86 -15.99
N THR A 471 0.64 27.89 -14.86
CA THR A 471 1.17 27.51 -13.55
C THR A 471 0.22 26.55 -12.83
N VAL A 472 0.76 25.54 -12.14
CA VAL A 472 0.00 24.57 -11.34
C VAL A 472 0.40 24.68 -9.87
N LEU A 473 -0.56 25.03 -9.03
CA LEU A 473 -0.43 25.04 -7.57
C LEU A 473 -1.13 23.80 -7.00
N THR A 474 -0.42 23.04 -6.17
CA THR A 474 -0.97 21.89 -5.45
C THR A 474 -0.32 21.75 -4.08
N ASP A 475 -0.57 20.65 -3.39
CA ASP A 475 0.03 20.26 -2.12
C ASP A 475 0.74 18.90 -2.30
N TYR A 476 0.19 17.82 -1.75
CA TYR A 476 0.73 16.45 -1.81
C TYR A 476 0.11 15.61 -2.93
N SER A 477 -0.36 16.24 -4.00
CA SER A 477 -0.97 15.55 -5.15
C SER A 477 0.09 15.11 -6.16
N SER A 478 -0.08 13.91 -6.71
CA SER A 478 0.76 13.38 -7.79
C SER A 478 0.63 14.15 -9.10
N ILE A 479 -0.40 15.00 -9.24
CA ILE A 479 -0.63 15.85 -10.42
C ILE A 479 0.55 16.77 -10.74
N ILE A 480 1.40 17.08 -9.75
CA ILE A 480 2.60 17.89 -9.97
C ILE A 480 3.53 17.23 -10.99
N PHE A 481 3.62 15.91 -11.02
CA PHE A 481 4.45 15.18 -11.98
C PHE A 481 3.84 15.19 -13.38
N ASP A 482 2.50 15.10 -13.49
CA ASP A 482 1.78 15.29 -14.75
C ASP A 482 2.09 16.68 -15.34
N ALA A 483 2.05 17.73 -14.50
CA ALA A 483 2.32 19.11 -14.89
C ALA A 483 3.79 19.33 -15.32
N LEU A 484 4.74 18.81 -14.54
CA LEU A 484 6.17 18.85 -14.87
C LEU A 484 6.48 18.13 -16.20
N THR A 485 5.77 17.04 -16.50
CA THR A 485 6.00 16.26 -17.73
C THR A 485 5.70 17.06 -19.00
N ILE A 486 4.73 17.99 -18.94
CA ILE A 486 4.39 18.92 -20.02
C ILE A 486 4.88 20.35 -19.76
N ASP A 487 6.01 20.48 -19.05
CA ASP A 487 6.78 21.71 -18.91
C ASP A 487 5.99 22.89 -18.30
N LYS A 488 5.04 22.60 -17.40
CA LYS A 488 4.34 23.65 -16.64
C LYS A 488 5.19 24.12 -15.47
N THR A 489 5.11 25.41 -15.15
CA THR A 489 5.59 25.92 -13.87
C THR A 489 4.74 25.33 -12.76
N VAL A 490 5.36 24.82 -11.70
CA VAL A 490 4.66 24.17 -10.59
C VAL A 490 5.03 24.80 -9.25
N CYS A 491 4.14 24.67 -8.27
CA CYS A 491 4.42 24.98 -6.88
C CYS A 491 3.62 24.12 -5.91
N GLN A 492 4.22 23.86 -4.75
CA GLN A 492 3.60 23.15 -3.65
C GLN A 492 3.40 24.07 -2.47
N TYR A 493 2.18 24.12 -1.94
CA TYR A 493 1.88 24.77 -0.67
C TYR A 493 1.62 23.70 0.40
N THR A 494 2.55 23.58 1.34
CA THR A 494 2.56 22.56 2.40
C THR A 494 2.87 23.21 3.77
N PRO A 495 1.96 24.04 4.32
CA PRO A 495 2.18 24.77 5.57
C PRO A 495 2.42 23.86 6.78
N ASP A 496 1.75 22.70 6.87
CA ASP A 496 1.83 21.78 8.01
C ASP A 496 2.56 20.47 7.66
N HIS A 497 3.76 20.59 7.10
CA HIS A 497 4.48 19.43 6.57
C HIS A 497 4.79 18.35 7.60
N GLU A 498 5.27 18.73 8.78
CA GLU A 498 5.64 17.78 9.84
C GLU A 498 4.43 16.96 10.30
N LYS A 499 3.26 17.60 10.47
CA LYS A 499 2.00 16.93 10.81
C LYS A 499 1.62 15.93 9.72
N TYR A 500 1.69 16.34 8.46
CA TYR A 500 1.36 15.47 7.32
C TYR A 500 2.26 14.23 7.25
N VAL A 501 3.57 14.39 7.46
CA VAL A 501 4.52 13.27 7.47
C VAL A 501 4.22 12.31 8.63
N CYS A 502 3.87 12.83 9.81
CA CYS A 502 3.50 12.01 10.96
C CYS A 502 2.21 11.19 10.72
N GLU A 503 1.20 11.79 10.10
CA GLU A 503 -0.11 11.16 9.93
C GLU A 503 -0.17 10.23 8.72
N ARG A 504 0.41 10.65 7.58
CA ARG A 504 0.28 9.96 6.30
C ARG A 504 1.56 9.29 5.82
N GLY A 505 2.71 9.89 6.14
CA GLY A 505 4.01 9.52 5.60
C GLY A 505 4.22 9.98 4.16
N VAL A 506 5.46 10.33 3.84
CA VAL A 506 5.90 10.68 2.48
C VAL A 506 7.18 9.93 2.11
N TYR A 507 7.46 9.83 0.81
CA TYR A 507 8.76 9.42 0.31
C TYR A 507 9.69 10.65 0.29
N GLU A 508 10.73 10.62 1.12
CA GLU A 508 11.61 11.78 1.34
C GLU A 508 12.41 12.17 0.10
N ASP A 509 12.86 11.20 -0.69
CA ASP A 509 13.56 11.44 -1.95
C ASP A 509 12.65 12.10 -2.99
N VAL A 510 11.39 11.66 -3.07
CA VAL A 510 10.36 12.27 -3.90
C VAL A 510 10.09 13.72 -3.45
N MET A 511 9.91 13.95 -2.14
CA MET A 511 9.73 15.29 -1.58
C MET A 511 10.94 16.19 -1.80
N HIS A 512 12.15 15.65 -1.66
CA HIS A 512 13.39 16.38 -1.91
C HIS A 512 13.51 16.84 -3.36
N SER A 513 13.06 16.02 -4.32
CA SER A 513 13.03 16.37 -5.75
C SER A 513 12.11 17.57 -6.07
N LEU A 514 11.20 17.92 -5.16
CA LEU A 514 10.26 19.05 -5.28
C LEU A 514 10.62 20.21 -4.34
N SER A 515 11.73 20.13 -3.61
CA SER A 515 12.09 21.07 -2.54
C SER A 515 12.21 22.53 -3.01
N THR A 516 12.61 22.76 -4.26
CA THR A 516 12.82 24.11 -4.82
C THR A 516 11.52 24.88 -5.08
N VAL A 517 10.40 24.16 -5.23
CA VAL A 517 9.07 24.73 -5.53
C VAL A 517 8.09 24.60 -4.37
N ARG A 518 8.58 24.19 -3.20
CA ARG A 518 7.79 23.95 -1.99
C ARG A 518 7.80 25.16 -1.06
N TYR A 519 6.62 25.55 -0.60
CA TYR A 519 6.38 26.69 0.28
C TYR A 519 5.56 26.25 1.50
N SER A 520 6.00 26.68 2.68
CA SER A 520 5.19 26.60 3.91
C SER A 520 4.54 27.95 4.27
N ASP A 521 5.13 29.07 3.84
CA ASP A 521 4.59 30.42 4.06
C ASP A 521 3.74 30.89 2.88
N SER A 522 2.46 31.16 3.14
CA SER A 522 1.53 31.69 2.15
C SER A 522 1.95 33.04 1.57
N LYS A 523 2.59 33.92 2.37
CA LYS A 523 3.00 35.25 1.90
C LYS A 523 4.14 35.16 0.90
N ALA A 524 5.14 34.33 1.18
CA ALA A 524 6.24 34.06 0.26
C ALA A 524 5.72 33.51 -1.07
N LEU A 525 4.83 32.50 -1.03
CA LEU A 525 4.24 31.93 -2.23
C LEU A 525 3.42 32.95 -3.04
N LEU A 526 2.57 33.75 -2.37
CA LEU A 526 1.80 34.80 -3.05
C LEU A 526 2.70 35.84 -3.71
N ASN A 527 3.78 36.25 -3.04
CA ASN A 527 4.73 37.20 -3.61
C ASN A 527 5.41 36.65 -4.85
N ASP A 528 5.88 35.40 -4.83
CA ASP A 528 6.56 34.78 -5.96
C ASP A 528 5.61 34.54 -7.14
N LEU A 529 4.35 34.17 -6.88
CA LEU A 529 3.31 34.08 -7.89
C LEU A 529 3.02 35.46 -8.53
N ILE A 530 2.74 36.48 -7.72
CA ILE A 530 2.36 37.82 -8.20
C ILE A 530 3.51 38.53 -8.94
N SER A 531 4.75 38.28 -8.52
CA SER A 531 5.95 38.85 -9.13
C SER A 531 6.56 38.01 -10.24
N HIS A 532 5.98 36.83 -10.53
CA HIS A 532 6.48 35.84 -11.49
C HIS A 532 7.94 35.42 -11.24
N GLN A 533 8.28 35.19 -9.96
CA GLN A 533 9.61 34.77 -9.50
C GLN A 533 9.68 33.27 -9.16
N MET A 534 8.71 32.50 -9.67
CA MET A 534 8.66 31.05 -9.46
C MET A 534 9.93 30.38 -9.99
N LYS A 535 10.50 29.47 -9.19
CA LYS A 535 11.62 28.64 -9.61
C LYS A 535 11.12 27.49 -10.47
N ASP A 536 11.91 27.13 -11.47
CA ASP A 536 11.65 25.97 -12.30
C ASP A 536 12.34 24.72 -11.74
N ILE A 537 11.77 23.56 -12.06
CA ILE A 537 12.43 22.26 -11.91
C ILE A 537 12.73 21.76 -13.32
N HIS A 538 14.02 21.70 -13.63
CA HIS A 538 14.50 21.01 -14.82
C HIS A 538 14.96 19.60 -14.39
N ASP A 539 14.65 18.60 -15.22
CA ASP A 539 15.15 17.22 -15.07
C ASP A 539 14.79 16.53 -13.74
N ASN A 540 13.48 16.44 -13.43
CA ASN A 540 13.02 15.62 -12.32
C ASN A 540 13.10 14.11 -12.66
N PRO A 541 13.68 13.24 -11.82
CA PRO A 541 13.84 11.81 -12.15
C PRO A 541 12.52 11.02 -12.18
N PHE A 542 11.44 11.60 -11.66
CA PHE A 542 10.13 10.94 -11.53
C PHE A 542 9.14 11.27 -12.66
N ILE A 543 9.55 12.04 -13.67
CA ILE A 543 8.73 12.30 -14.87
C ILE A 543 9.17 11.42 -16.04
N ASN A 544 8.24 11.14 -16.96
CA ASN A 544 8.53 10.40 -18.17
C ASN A 544 7.96 11.08 -19.43
N LYS A 545 8.83 11.70 -20.21
CA LYS A 545 8.47 12.30 -21.51
C LYS A 545 8.48 11.30 -22.67
N ASP A 546 9.18 10.17 -22.53
CA ASP A 546 9.22 9.10 -23.54
C ASP A 546 8.15 8.04 -23.24
N ASN A 547 6.90 8.47 -23.33
CA ASN A 547 5.74 7.67 -22.94
C ASN A 547 5.25 6.77 -24.08
N HIS A 548 5.29 5.45 -23.84
CA HIS A 548 4.89 4.38 -24.76
C HIS A 548 3.77 3.52 -24.16
N ALA A 549 2.91 4.13 -23.35
CA ALA A 549 1.88 3.42 -22.59
C ALA A 549 0.89 2.69 -23.50
N PHE A 550 0.41 3.37 -24.56
CA PHE A 550 -0.57 2.79 -25.47
C PHE A 550 0.00 1.58 -26.21
N GLU A 551 1.22 1.68 -26.72
CA GLU A 551 1.92 0.63 -27.47
C GLU A 551 2.15 -0.59 -26.58
N THR A 552 2.73 -0.36 -25.40
CA THR A 552 3.10 -1.42 -24.46
C THR A 552 1.86 -2.15 -23.94
N ILE A 553 0.86 -1.40 -23.48
CA ILE A 553 -0.37 -2.00 -22.92
C ILE A 553 -1.17 -2.70 -24.03
N SER A 554 -1.19 -2.16 -25.26
CA SER A 554 -1.81 -2.83 -26.40
C SER A 554 -1.16 -4.15 -26.74
N HIS A 555 0.18 -4.21 -26.70
CA HIS A 555 0.89 -5.46 -26.92
C HIS A 555 0.54 -6.51 -25.86
N ILE A 556 0.48 -6.13 -24.58
CA ILE A 556 0.10 -7.03 -23.47
C ILE A 556 -1.31 -7.55 -23.67
N ILE A 557 -2.26 -6.67 -23.96
CA ILE A 557 -3.67 -7.04 -24.15
C ILE A 557 -3.82 -8.03 -25.30
N GLN A 558 -3.17 -7.77 -26.44
CA GLN A 558 -3.19 -8.68 -27.59
C GLN A 558 -2.58 -10.05 -27.24
N LYS A 559 -1.43 -10.06 -26.56
CA LYS A 559 -0.79 -11.30 -26.11
C LYS A 559 -1.70 -12.08 -25.15
N SER A 560 -2.33 -11.41 -24.20
CA SER A 560 -3.26 -12.02 -23.24
C SER A 560 -4.50 -12.59 -23.91
N ILE A 561 -5.06 -11.91 -24.91
CA ILE A 561 -6.20 -12.43 -25.68
C ILE A 561 -5.81 -13.70 -26.45
N ASN A 562 -4.69 -13.65 -27.19
CA ASN A 562 -4.21 -14.79 -27.99
C ASN A 562 -3.80 -16.00 -27.15
N SER A 563 -3.41 -15.80 -25.89
CA SER A 563 -3.02 -16.89 -24.98
C SER A 563 -4.23 -17.61 -24.38
N ASN A 564 -5.43 -17.02 -24.45
CA ASN A 564 -6.68 -17.59 -23.91
C ASN A 564 -7.56 -18.24 -25.00
N THR A 565 -7.18 -18.12 -26.28
CA THR A 565 -7.80 -18.80 -27.43
C THR A 565 -7.01 -20.03 -27.78
#